data_AF-A0A920NJ27-F1
#
_entry.id   AF-A0A920NJ27-F1
#
_cell.length_a   1.000
_cell.length_b   1.000
_cell.length_c   1.000
_cell.angle_alpha   90.00
_cell.angle_beta   90.00
_cell.angle_gamma   90.00
#
_symmetry.space_group_name_H-M   'P 1'
#
loop_
_entity.id
_entity.type
_entity.pdbx_description
1 polymer ?
#
loop_
_entity_poly.entity_id
_entity_poly.type
_entity_poly.pdbx_seq_one_letter_code
_entity_poly.pdbx_strand_id
1 'polypeptide(L)'
;MAQVFRNNPNQERGGGFASYLDVLAVIFLFVIFLGVGRRWWKTPRRLSFDLTQKLDAAVILTFITVLMCLTILTEAFYVAGNGTGPHAEALIGRAIGEAFISANLPESSALALHEIGWWLHVLVILSFSIVIPLSKHTHLLGAPVNFFFRSLETPGTLTTPNLEKVDAFGAFNVKDFTWKQLLDGYACAVCGRCSDVCPANFSGKLLSPMHIVANLKDHTQKVGPSIIKDDSIEQDNPLVPNSIPEEAIWDCLTCGACVSECPVGVEHVQTIVDVRRHLVMEKARYLKPDKQP
;
A
#
# COMPACT_ATOMS: atom_id res chain seq x y z
N MET A 1 11.27 49.90 17.45
CA MET A 1 11.32 48.44 17.75
C MET A 1 10.63 47.55 16.70
N ALA A 2 9.65 48.04 15.92
CA ALA A 2 8.94 47.26 14.90
C ALA A 2 9.65 47.08 13.53
N GLN A 3 10.88 47.59 13.37
CA GLN A 3 11.65 47.47 12.11
C GLN A 3 12.79 46.46 12.18
N VAL A 4 13.17 45.97 13.37
CA VAL A 4 14.34 45.08 13.54
C VAL A 4 14.00 43.61 13.20
N PHE A 5 12.72 43.24 13.19
CA PHE A 5 12.29 41.88 12.83
C PHE A 5 11.96 41.67 11.35
N ARG A 6 12.05 42.71 10.51
CA ARG A 6 11.67 42.60 9.09
C ARG A 6 12.73 41.90 8.23
N ASN A 7 13.97 41.82 8.71
CA ASN A 7 15.12 41.23 8.00
C ASN A 7 15.82 40.16 8.86
N ASN A 8 15.07 39.14 9.31
CA ASN A 8 15.68 37.97 9.93
C ASN A 8 16.06 36.96 8.82
N PRO A 9 17.34 36.63 8.60
CA PRO A 9 17.74 35.64 7.58
C PRO A 9 17.17 34.22 7.85
N ASN A 10 16.63 33.97 9.04
CA ASN A 10 15.90 32.73 9.34
C ASN A 10 14.44 32.74 8.82
N GLN A 11 13.87 33.91 8.51
CA GLN A 11 12.53 34.03 7.92
C GLN A 11 12.54 33.64 6.44
N GLU A 12 13.62 33.97 5.71
CA GLU A 12 13.83 33.54 4.32
C GLU A 12 13.99 32.02 4.19
N ARG A 13 14.63 31.37 5.18
CA ARG A 13 14.76 29.89 5.20
C ARG A 13 13.44 29.17 5.50
N GLY A 14 12.56 29.77 6.29
CA GLY A 14 11.27 29.17 6.64
C GLY A 14 10.26 29.23 5.48
N GLY A 15 10.18 30.35 4.76
CA GLY A 15 9.25 30.52 3.64
C GLY A 15 9.52 29.55 2.49
N GLY A 16 10.80 29.21 2.24
CA GLY A 16 11.17 28.21 1.25
C GLY A 16 10.69 26.80 1.57
N PHE A 17 10.61 26.42 2.85
CA PHE A 17 10.07 25.12 3.25
C PHE A 17 8.54 25.06 3.11
N ALA A 18 7.82 26.11 3.50
CA ALA A 18 6.37 26.20 3.30
C ALA A 18 6.01 26.15 1.80
N SER A 19 6.74 26.92 0.98
CA SER A 19 6.63 26.92 -0.49
C SER A 19 7.08 25.62 -1.16
N TYR A 20 7.79 24.75 -0.44
CA TYR A 20 8.12 23.42 -0.95
C TYR A 20 6.97 22.45 -0.70
N LEU A 21 6.36 22.52 0.50
CA LEU A 21 5.26 21.65 0.88
C LEU A 21 3.99 21.93 0.07
N ASP A 22 3.66 23.19 -0.20
CA ASP A 22 2.46 23.56 -0.97
C ASP A 22 2.55 23.14 -2.45
N VAL A 23 3.72 23.31 -3.06
CA VAL A 23 4.02 22.88 -4.44
C VAL A 23 3.94 21.35 -4.51
N LEU A 24 4.52 20.65 -3.54
CA LEU A 24 4.44 19.20 -3.46
C LEU A 24 2.99 18.71 -3.28
N ALA A 25 2.18 19.41 -2.47
CA ALA A 25 0.77 19.10 -2.31
C ALA A 25 -0.02 19.24 -3.63
N VAL A 26 0.24 20.28 -4.42
CA VAL A 26 -0.38 20.45 -5.75
C VAL A 26 0.10 19.38 -6.74
N ILE A 27 1.40 19.04 -6.73
CA ILE A 27 1.94 17.94 -7.54
C ILE A 27 1.24 16.63 -7.18
N PHE A 28 1.06 16.34 -5.89
CA PHE A 28 0.37 15.13 -5.45
C PHE A 28 -1.11 15.12 -5.84
N LEU A 29 -1.83 16.24 -5.73
CA LEU A 29 -3.20 16.34 -6.24
C LEU A 29 -3.28 16.04 -7.74
N PHE A 30 -2.33 16.56 -8.53
CA PHE A 30 -2.23 16.29 -9.96
C PHE A 30 -1.91 14.80 -10.24
N VAL A 31 -0.96 14.21 -9.54
CA VAL A 31 -0.62 12.78 -9.68
C VAL A 31 -1.79 11.88 -9.28
N ILE A 32 -2.52 12.22 -8.22
CA ILE A 32 -3.73 11.52 -7.80
C ILE A 32 -4.80 11.61 -8.88
N PHE A 33 -5.04 12.79 -9.45
CA PHE A 33 -5.97 12.97 -10.56
C PHE A 33 -5.63 12.05 -11.75
N LEU A 34 -4.36 12.01 -12.16
CA LEU A 34 -3.90 11.09 -13.21
C LEU A 34 -4.05 9.62 -12.79
N GLY A 35 -3.77 9.30 -11.53
CA GLY A 35 -3.91 7.95 -10.96
C GLY A 35 -5.36 7.46 -10.96
N VAL A 36 -6.31 8.32 -10.59
CA VAL A 36 -7.76 8.07 -10.67
C VAL A 36 -8.17 7.83 -12.12
N GLY A 37 -7.70 8.68 -13.05
CA GLY A 37 -7.91 8.49 -14.50
C GLY A 37 -7.44 7.13 -15.00
N ARG A 38 -6.21 6.73 -14.61
CA ARG A 38 -5.63 5.42 -14.97
C ARG A 38 -6.31 4.24 -14.29
N ARG A 39 -6.96 4.43 -13.13
CA ARG A 39 -7.62 3.34 -12.40
C ARG A 39 -9.04 3.10 -12.88
N TRP A 40 -9.82 4.15 -13.17
CA TRP A 40 -11.25 4.02 -13.50
C TRP A 40 -11.61 4.26 -14.97
N TRP A 41 -10.82 5.02 -15.74
CA TRP A 41 -11.11 5.26 -17.17
C TRP A 41 -10.23 4.44 -18.11
N LYS A 42 -8.90 4.45 -17.91
CA LYS A 42 -7.92 3.76 -18.77
C LYS A 42 -7.15 2.71 -18.00
N THR A 43 -7.87 1.71 -17.48
CA THR A 43 -7.32 0.65 -16.62
C THR A 43 -6.37 -0.27 -17.40
N PRO A 44 -5.06 -0.28 -17.10
CA PRO A 44 -4.13 -1.24 -17.69
C PRO A 44 -4.39 -2.65 -17.15
N ARG A 45 -3.97 -3.68 -17.90
CA ARG A 45 -4.20 -5.10 -17.56
C ARG A 45 -3.78 -5.47 -16.13
N ARG A 46 -2.57 -5.13 -15.67
CA ARG A 46 -2.19 -5.35 -14.25
C ARG A 46 -3.16 -4.81 -13.20
N LEU A 47 -3.87 -3.73 -13.50
CA LEU A 47 -4.83 -3.13 -12.56
C LEU A 47 -6.25 -3.70 -12.75
N SER A 48 -6.51 -4.45 -13.82
CA SER A 48 -7.79 -5.14 -14.03
C SER A 48 -7.93 -6.40 -13.18
N PHE A 49 -6.90 -6.83 -12.46
CA PHE A 49 -6.98 -7.94 -11.50
C PHE A 49 -7.36 -7.46 -10.08
N ASP A 50 -7.18 -6.17 -9.80
CA ASP A 50 -7.46 -5.55 -8.49
C ASP A 50 -8.96 -5.26 -8.29
N LEU A 51 -9.84 -6.25 -8.54
CA LEU A 51 -11.29 -6.08 -8.38
C LEU A 51 -11.72 -6.07 -6.91
N THR A 52 -11.01 -6.76 -6.02
CA THR A 52 -11.42 -6.94 -4.62
C THR A 52 -11.06 -5.76 -3.72
N GLN A 53 -10.16 -4.84 -4.13
CA GLN A 53 -9.69 -3.72 -3.29
C GLN A 53 -9.93 -2.32 -3.90
N LYS A 54 -10.96 -2.17 -4.74
CA LYS A 54 -11.35 -0.86 -5.28
C LYS A 54 -11.77 0.13 -4.20
N LEU A 55 -12.45 -0.34 -3.15
CA LEU A 55 -12.88 0.49 -2.02
C LEU A 55 -11.69 0.98 -1.20
N ASP A 56 -10.78 0.08 -0.80
CA ASP A 56 -9.55 0.47 -0.10
C ASP A 56 -8.74 1.50 -0.88
N ALA A 57 -8.64 1.35 -2.20
CA ALA A 57 -8.02 2.35 -3.04
C ALA A 57 -8.70 3.72 -2.98
N ALA A 58 -10.03 3.73 -3.11
CA ALA A 58 -10.81 4.96 -3.10
C ALA A 58 -10.70 5.65 -1.73
N VAL A 59 -10.79 4.89 -0.64
CA VAL A 59 -10.63 5.39 0.73
C VAL A 59 -9.27 6.07 0.90
N ILE A 60 -8.18 5.40 0.54
CA ILE A 60 -6.83 5.96 0.71
C ILE A 60 -6.60 7.19 -0.19
N LEU A 61 -7.02 7.14 -1.46
CA LEU A 61 -6.92 8.28 -2.37
C LEU A 61 -7.72 9.48 -1.85
N THR A 62 -8.86 9.23 -1.20
CA THR A 62 -9.67 10.27 -0.56
C THR A 62 -8.93 10.88 0.62
N PHE A 63 -8.38 10.06 1.54
CA PHE A 63 -7.59 10.54 2.66
C PHE A 63 -6.43 11.45 2.21
N ILE A 64 -5.64 11.01 1.23
CA ILE A 64 -4.49 11.79 0.74
C ILE A 64 -4.97 13.09 0.06
N THR A 65 -6.02 13.03 -0.77
CA THR A 65 -6.59 14.22 -1.42
C THR A 65 -7.07 15.24 -0.39
N VAL A 66 -7.82 14.80 0.63
CA VAL A 66 -8.30 15.66 1.71
C VAL A 66 -7.13 16.27 2.49
N LEU A 67 -6.09 15.49 2.80
CA LEU A 67 -4.88 16.01 3.47
C LEU A 67 -4.21 17.12 2.66
N MET A 68 -3.99 16.92 1.36
CA MET A 68 -3.33 17.91 0.51
C MET A 68 -4.17 19.18 0.36
N CYS A 69 -5.49 19.03 0.19
CA CYS A 69 -6.41 20.18 0.15
C CYS A 69 -6.41 20.95 1.47
N LEU A 70 -6.46 20.26 2.62
CA LEU A 70 -6.43 20.90 3.94
C LEU A 70 -5.09 21.62 4.17
N THR A 71 -3.96 21.05 3.77
CA THR A 71 -2.65 21.72 3.87
C THR A 71 -2.66 23.08 3.16
N ILE A 72 -3.10 23.12 1.90
CA ILE A 72 -3.13 24.35 1.10
C ILE A 72 -4.18 25.34 1.65
N LEU A 73 -5.37 24.86 2.01
CA LEU A 73 -6.45 25.72 2.52
C LEU A 73 -6.12 26.31 3.89
N THR A 74 -5.49 25.54 4.78
CA THR A 74 -5.06 26.05 6.10
C THR A 74 -4.05 27.19 5.95
N GLU A 75 -3.12 27.11 4.99
CA GLU A 75 -2.18 28.20 4.67
C GLU A 75 -2.89 29.41 4.03
N ALA A 76 -3.83 29.16 3.11
CA ALA A 76 -4.60 30.23 2.48
C ALA A 76 -5.46 31.01 3.49
N PHE A 77 -6.13 30.32 4.41
CA PHE A 77 -6.89 30.96 5.49
C PHE A 77 -5.99 31.65 6.51
N TYR A 78 -4.77 31.14 6.75
CA TYR A 78 -3.78 31.81 7.58
C TYR A 78 -3.40 33.18 7.00
N VAL A 79 -3.15 33.26 5.70
CA VAL A 79 -2.87 34.52 4.98
C VAL A 79 -4.08 35.45 4.99
N ALA A 80 -5.27 34.94 4.68
CA ALA A 80 -6.51 35.73 4.69
C ALA A 80 -6.88 36.25 6.10
N GLY A 81 -6.46 35.55 7.15
CA GLY A 81 -6.57 35.97 8.55
C GLY A 81 -5.45 36.90 9.01
N ASN A 82 -4.71 37.53 8.09
CA ASN A 82 -3.60 38.45 8.38
C ASN A 82 -2.46 37.81 9.19
N GLY A 83 -2.24 36.50 9.02
CA GLY A 83 -1.14 35.76 9.59
C GLY A 83 0.22 36.26 9.09
N THR A 84 1.27 36.12 9.90
CA THR A 84 2.63 36.58 9.56
C THR A 84 3.66 35.47 9.80
N GLY A 85 4.73 35.47 9.00
CA GLY A 85 5.82 34.51 9.12
C GLY A 85 5.87 33.50 7.97
N PRO A 86 6.65 32.40 8.12
CA PRO A 86 6.97 31.48 7.03
C PRO A 86 5.76 30.91 6.26
N HIS A 87 4.70 30.54 6.97
CA HIS A 87 3.49 29.98 6.36
C HIS A 87 2.64 31.01 5.61
N ALA A 88 2.83 32.30 5.89
CA ALA A 88 2.18 33.37 5.13
C ALA A 88 2.86 33.63 3.77
N GLU A 89 4.07 33.10 3.58
CA GLU A 89 4.87 33.24 2.37
C GLU A 89 4.84 31.98 1.48
N ALA A 90 4.01 30.99 1.80
CA ALA A 90 3.81 29.82 0.96
C ALA A 90 3.27 30.26 -0.41
N LEU A 91 3.96 29.92 -1.50
CA LEU A 91 3.68 30.40 -2.85
C LEU A 91 2.20 30.28 -3.27
N ILE A 92 1.64 29.08 -3.12
CA ILE A 92 0.29 28.71 -3.56
C ILE A 92 -0.72 29.11 -2.49
N GLY A 93 -0.42 28.83 -1.23
CA GLY A 93 -1.26 29.22 -0.09
C GLY A 93 -1.50 30.73 -0.06
N ARG A 94 -0.46 31.53 -0.25
CA ARG A 94 -0.54 32.99 -0.33
C ARG A 94 -1.37 33.48 -1.51
N ALA A 95 -1.17 32.93 -2.70
CA ALA A 95 -1.96 33.34 -3.86
C ALA A 95 -3.47 33.09 -3.65
N ILE A 96 -3.83 31.95 -3.05
CA ILE A 96 -5.22 31.62 -2.72
C ILE A 96 -5.73 32.50 -1.56
N GLY A 97 -4.89 32.78 -0.56
CA GLY A 97 -5.20 33.68 0.54
C GLY A 97 -5.49 35.11 0.09
N GLU A 98 -4.65 35.67 -0.80
CA GLU A 98 -4.87 36.98 -1.43
C GLU A 98 -6.17 36.98 -2.25
N ALA A 99 -6.51 35.87 -2.92
CA ALA A 99 -7.79 35.72 -3.60
C ALA A 99 -8.99 35.76 -2.62
N PHE A 100 -8.90 35.12 -1.45
CA PHE A 100 -9.93 35.22 -0.41
C PHE A 100 -10.08 36.64 0.16
N ILE A 101 -8.97 37.35 0.35
CA ILE A 101 -8.98 38.77 0.75
C ILE A 101 -9.71 39.61 -0.32
N SER A 102 -9.39 39.38 -1.60
CA SER A 102 -10.05 40.09 -2.72
C SER A 102 -11.55 39.80 -2.83
N ALA A 103 -11.97 38.61 -2.38
CA ALA A 103 -13.37 38.20 -2.29
C ALA A 103 -14.10 38.76 -1.05
N ASN A 104 -13.45 39.62 -0.27
CA ASN A 104 -13.96 40.20 0.98
C ASN A 104 -14.31 39.15 2.05
N LEU A 105 -13.55 38.05 2.14
CA LEU A 105 -13.68 37.14 3.28
C LEU A 105 -13.30 37.86 4.58
N PRO A 106 -14.18 37.92 5.60
CA PRO A 106 -13.85 38.58 6.86
C PRO A 106 -12.68 37.89 7.57
N GLU A 107 -11.78 38.68 8.17
CA GLU A 107 -10.60 38.18 8.91
C GLU A 107 -11.01 37.17 10.01
N SER A 108 -12.08 37.45 10.76
CA SER A 108 -12.60 36.56 11.79
C SER A 108 -13.07 35.21 11.25
N SER A 109 -13.67 35.19 10.05
CA SER A 109 -14.07 33.96 9.37
C SER A 109 -12.85 33.19 8.85
N ALA A 110 -11.85 33.89 8.31
CA ALA A 110 -10.61 33.27 7.86
C ALA A 110 -9.86 32.60 9.02
N LEU A 111 -9.74 33.26 10.17
CA LEU A 111 -9.12 32.67 11.37
C LEU A 111 -9.89 31.43 11.86
N ALA A 112 -11.22 31.48 11.91
CA ALA A 112 -12.03 30.32 12.28
C ALA A 112 -11.85 29.14 11.29
N LEU A 113 -11.84 29.41 9.99
CA LEU A 113 -11.62 28.39 8.96
C LEU A 113 -10.20 27.82 9.00
N HIS A 114 -9.20 28.64 9.33
CA HIS A 114 -7.83 28.19 9.57
C HIS A 114 -7.77 27.19 10.74
N GLU A 115 -8.37 27.52 11.89
CA GLU A 115 -8.40 26.65 13.07
C GLU A 115 -9.14 25.33 12.79
N ILE A 116 -10.30 25.41 12.14
CA ILE A 116 -11.07 24.23 11.74
C ILE A 116 -10.25 23.35 10.78
N GLY A 117 -9.64 23.96 9.75
CA GLY A 117 -8.82 23.25 8.78
C GLY A 117 -7.63 22.56 9.43
N TRP A 118 -6.97 23.22 10.39
CA TRP A 118 -5.85 22.66 11.14
C TRP A 118 -6.27 21.43 11.97
N TRP A 119 -7.37 21.52 12.72
CA TRP A 119 -7.88 20.38 13.49
C TRP A 119 -8.35 19.23 12.61
N LEU A 120 -9.04 19.54 11.50
CA LEU A 120 -9.43 18.53 10.50
C LEU A 120 -8.19 17.85 9.92
N HIS A 121 -7.13 18.59 9.61
CA HIS A 121 -5.88 18.02 9.09
C HIS A 121 -5.29 17.00 10.08
N VAL A 122 -5.19 17.38 11.36
CA VAL A 122 -4.71 16.48 12.43
C VAL A 122 -5.61 15.24 12.57
N LEU A 123 -6.93 15.41 12.57
CA LEU A 123 -7.88 14.30 12.68
C LEU A 123 -7.74 13.31 11.51
N VAL A 124 -7.56 13.83 10.30
CA VAL A 124 -7.37 13.03 9.09
C VAL A 124 -6.05 12.27 9.16
N ILE A 125 -4.95 12.87 9.64
CA ILE A 125 -3.66 12.17 9.87
C ILE A 125 -3.83 11.02 10.88
N LEU A 126 -4.47 11.29 12.02
CA LEU A 126 -4.65 10.29 13.08
C LEU A 126 -5.52 9.12 12.60
N SER A 127 -6.60 9.44 11.87
CA SER A 127 -7.46 8.43 11.25
C SER A 127 -6.71 7.60 10.21
N PHE A 128 -5.93 8.26 9.34
CA PHE A 128 -5.17 7.57 8.31
C PHE A 128 -4.10 6.64 8.91
N SER A 129 -3.47 7.03 10.02
CA SER A 129 -2.51 6.19 10.76
C SER A 129 -3.09 4.86 11.24
N ILE A 130 -4.40 4.81 11.58
CA ILE A 130 -5.11 3.58 11.95
C ILE A 130 -5.43 2.74 10.72
N VAL A 131 -5.78 3.38 9.60
CA VAL A 131 -6.14 2.70 8.34
C VAL A 131 -4.91 2.09 7.65
N ILE A 132 -3.73 2.69 7.76
CA ILE A 132 -2.49 2.22 7.12
C ILE A 132 -2.23 0.72 7.38
N PRO A 133 -2.11 0.23 8.63
CA PRO A 133 -1.76 -1.17 8.92
C PRO A 133 -2.87 -2.17 8.55
N LEU A 134 -4.11 -1.72 8.41
CA LEU A 134 -5.29 -2.55 8.15
C LEU A 134 -5.70 -2.59 6.68
N SER A 135 -5.02 -1.83 5.82
CA SER A 135 -5.38 -1.68 4.41
C SER A 135 -4.28 -2.18 3.49
N LYS A 136 -4.46 -1.98 2.18
CA LYS A 136 -3.40 -2.19 1.20
C LYS A 136 -2.22 -1.21 1.32
N HIS A 137 -2.33 -0.16 2.13
CA HIS A 137 -1.24 0.80 2.36
C HIS A 137 -0.18 0.30 3.37
N THR A 138 -0.37 -0.87 3.98
CA THR A 138 0.65 -1.50 4.84
C THR A 138 1.98 -1.73 4.12
N HIS A 139 1.98 -1.78 2.78
CA HIS A 139 3.20 -1.84 1.98
C HIS A 139 4.16 -0.68 2.25
N LEU A 140 3.67 0.48 2.69
CA LEU A 140 4.54 1.61 3.08
C LEU A 140 5.50 1.22 4.21
N LEU A 141 5.04 0.37 5.13
CA LEU A 141 5.84 -0.16 6.24
C LEU A 141 6.57 -1.45 5.84
N GLY A 142 5.87 -2.36 5.14
CA GLY A 142 6.42 -3.67 4.78
C GLY A 142 7.51 -3.62 3.70
N ALA A 143 7.38 -2.74 2.70
CA ALA A 143 8.26 -2.75 1.53
C ALA A 143 9.73 -2.43 1.84
N PRO A 144 10.10 -1.41 2.64
CA PRO A 144 11.49 -1.16 2.98
C PRO A 144 12.13 -2.33 3.73
N VAL A 145 11.42 -2.91 4.68
CA VAL A 145 11.88 -4.06 5.47
C VAL A 145 12.04 -5.28 4.58
N ASN A 146 11.05 -5.57 3.74
CA ASN A 146 11.08 -6.72 2.85
C ASN A 146 12.19 -6.63 1.81
N PHE A 147 12.38 -5.45 1.22
CA PHE A 147 13.44 -5.23 0.25
C PHE A 147 14.83 -5.36 0.88
N PHE A 148 15.00 -4.95 2.14
CA PHE A 148 16.25 -5.14 2.88
C PHE A 148 16.57 -6.62 3.11
N PHE A 149 15.56 -7.43 3.46
CA PHE A 149 15.70 -8.87 3.73
C PHE A 149 15.43 -9.78 2.53
N ARG A 150 15.48 -9.25 1.29
CA ARG A 150 15.31 -10.08 0.09
C ARG A 150 16.48 -11.06 -0.08
N SER A 151 16.23 -12.21 -0.68
CA SER A 151 17.28 -13.11 -1.13
C SER A 151 18.14 -12.44 -2.20
N LEU A 152 19.45 -12.70 -2.12
CA LEU A 152 20.43 -12.29 -3.12
C LEU A 152 20.74 -13.41 -4.12
N GLU A 153 20.09 -14.57 -3.95
CA GLU A 153 20.19 -15.67 -4.91
C GLU A 153 19.40 -15.37 -6.18
N THR A 154 19.61 -16.20 -7.20
CA THR A 154 18.85 -16.10 -8.45
C THR A 154 17.34 -16.17 -8.17
N PRO A 155 16.53 -15.28 -8.76
CA PRO A 155 15.08 -15.30 -8.55
C PRO A 155 14.47 -16.67 -8.88
N GLY A 156 13.73 -17.24 -7.92
CA GLY A 156 13.11 -18.55 -8.07
C GLY A 156 13.97 -19.74 -7.62
N THR A 157 15.18 -19.51 -7.08
CA THR A 157 15.92 -20.54 -6.37
C THR A 157 15.07 -21.10 -5.24
N LEU A 158 14.91 -22.42 -5.22
CA LEU A 158 14.10 -23.11 -4.22
C LEU A 158 14.98 -23.52 -3.06
N THR A 159 14.49 -23.25 -1.85
CA THR A 159 15.14 -23.78 -0.66
C THR A 159 14.81 -25.26 -0.50
N THR A 160 15.80 -26.04 -0.07
CA THR A 160 15.63 -27.45 0.30
C THR A 160 15.37 -27.54 1.79
N PRO A 161 14.15 -27.89 2.24
CA PRO A 161 13.87 -28.07 3.66
C PRO A 161 14.61 -29.30 4.21
N ASN A 162 15.05 -29.23 5.47
CA ASN A 162 15.62 -30.38 6.15
C ASN A 162 14.48 -31.30 6.63
N LEU A 163 14.25 -32.40 5.91
CA LEU A 163 13.13 -33.32 6.16
C LEU A 163 13.17 -34.02 7.52
N GLU A 164 14.33 -34.08 8.18
CA GLU A 164 14.48 -34.73 9.49
C GLU A 164 14.10 -33.82 10.66
N LYS A 165 13.94 -32.52 10.41
CA LYS A 165 13.73 -31.49 11.45
C LYS A 165 12.44 -30.69 11.30
N VAL A 166 11.59 -31.03 10.34
CA VAL A 166 10.35 -30.30 10.06
C VAL A 166 9.15 -30.97 10.72
N ASP A 167 8.35 -30.17 11.42
CA ASP A 167 7.08 -30.62 12.03
C ASP A 167 5.96 -30.77 10.98
N ALA A 168 6.09 -30.10 9.83
CA ALA A 168 5.18 -30.18 8.69
C ALA A 168 5.95 -30.04 7.37
N PHE A 169 5.54 -30.80 6.35
CA PHE A 169 6.13 -30.68 5.02
C PHE A 169 5.51 -29.53 4.24
N GLY A 170 6.25 -28.45 4.01
CA GLY A 170 5.75 -27.28 3.27
C GLY A 170 4.96 -26.31 4.15
N ALA A 171 4.07 -25.52 3.55
CA ALA A 171 3.27 -24.52 4.26
C ALA A 171 1.80 -24.52 3.83
N PHE A 172 0.89 -24.56 4.80
CA PHE A 172 -0.56 -24.53 4.52
C PHE A 172 -1.34 -23.66 5.48
N ASN A 173 -0.99 -23.73 6.76
CA ASN A 173 -1.49 -22.85 7.81
C ASN A 173 -0.55 -21.65 7.99
N VAL A 174 -1.04 -20.55 8.55
CA VAL A 174 -0.26 -19.32 8.78
C VAL A 174 1.04 -19.60 9.55
N LYS A 175 1.01 -20.53 10.53
CA LYS A 175 2.19 -20.90 11.33
C LYS A 175 3.25 -21.67 10.56
N ASP A 176 2.90 -22.28 9.43
CA ASP A 176 3.82 -23.10 8.63
C ASP A 176 4.66 -22.21 7.69
N PHE A 177 4.20 -20.99 7.41
CA PHE A 177 4.95 -20.03 6.60
C PHE A 177 6.08 -19.39 7.40
N THR A 178 7.20 -19.14 6.74
CA THR A 178 8.29 -18.36 7.32
C THR A 178 7.86 -16.91 7.56
N TRP A 179 8.51 -16.25 8.52
CA TRP A 179 8.29 -14.82 8.78
C TRP A 179 8.47 -13.97 7.51
N LYS A 180 9.39 -14.36 6.61
CA LYS A 180 9.67 -13.66 5.36
C LYS A 180 8.53 -13.82 4.35
N GLN A 181 7.94 -15.01 4.23
CA GLN A 181 6.78 -15.24 3.37
C GLN A 181 5.54 -14.49 3.85
N LEU A 182 5.36 -14.34 5.17
CA LEU A 182 4.30 -13.50 5.71
C LEU A 182 4.58 -12.02 5.47
N LEU A 183 5.83 -11.56 5.67
CA LEU A 183 6.26 -10.18 5.40
C LEU A 183 6.07 -9.80 3.93
N ASP A 184 6.33 -10.71 3.00
CA ASP A 184 6.10 -10.54 1.56
C ASP A 184 4.65 -10.11 1.26
N GLY A 185 3.68 -10.71 1.97
CA GLY A 185 2.27 -10.32 1.88
C GLY A 185 2.03 -8.88 2.32
N TYR A 186 2.64 -8.46 3.43
CA TYR A 186 2.52 -7.09 3.95
C TYR A 186 3.29 -6.04 3.13
N ALA A 187 4.33 -6.46 2.40
CA ALA A 187 5.09 -5.61 1.50
C ALA A 187 4.44 -5.43 0.12
N CYS A 188 3.52 -6.33 -0.27
CA CYS A 188 2.87 -6.28 -1.56
C CYS A 188 2.04 -4.99 -1.74
N ALA A 189 2.39 -4.18 -2.73
CA ALA A 189 1.64 -2.97 -3.09
C ALA A 189 0.44 -3.25 -4.03
N VAL A 190 0.15 -4.51 -4.34
CA VAL A 190 -0.93 -4.93 -5.26
C VAL A 190 -0.84 -4.21 -6.62
N CYS A 191 0.39 -4.02 -7.11
CA CYS A 191 0.67 -3.24 -8.33
C CYS A 191 0.49 -4.06 -9.63
N GLY A 192 0.34 -5.38 -9.52
CA GLY A 192 0.09 -6.33 -10.61
C GLY A 192 1.26 -6.55 -11.58
N ARG A 193 2.43 -5.94 -11.35
CA ARG A 193 3.61 -6.14 -12.22
C ARG A 193 4.04 -7.60 -12.31
N CYS A 194 4.05 -8.31 -11.19
CA CYS A 194 4.36 -9.73 -11.12
C CYS A 194 3.35 -10.61 -11.88
N SER A 195 2.08 -10.20 -11.95
CA SER A 195 1.05 -10.91 -12.72
C SER A 195 1.11 -10.60 -14.21
N ASP A 196 1.44 -9.36 -14.60
CA ASP A 196 1.59 -8.98 -16.01
C ASP A 196 2.74 -9.71 -16.72
N VAL A 197 3.81 -10.06 -15.99
CA VAL A 197 4.96 -10.79 -16.55
C VAL A 197 4.87 -12.31 -16.38
N CYS A 198 3.87 -12.81 -15.66
CA CYS A 198 3.73 -14.23 -15.39
C CYS A 198 3.27 -14.96 -16.68
N PRO A 199 4.04 -15.92 -17.22
CA PRO A 199 3.66 -16.62 -18.45
C PRO A 199 2.33 -17.37 -18.32
N ALA A 200 2.08 -17.99 -17.16
CA ALA A 200 0.82 -18.69 -16.89
C ALA A 200 -0.38 -17.72 -16.86
N ASN A 201 -0.24 -16.58 -16.17
CA ASN A 201 -1.29 -15.56 -16.17
C ASN A 201 -1.51 -14.99 -17.58
N PHE A 202 -0.43 -14.76 -18.33
CA PHE A 202 -0.48 -14.25 -19.68
C PHE A 202 -1.21 -15.20 -20.64
N SER A 203 -1.06 -16.52 -20.46
CA SER A 203 -1.78 -17.54 -21.24
C SER A 203 -3.22 -17.79 -20.78
N GLY A 204 -3.77 -16.97 -19.88
CA GLY A 204 -5.16 -17.07 -19.43
C GLY A 204 -5.42 -18.08 -18.30
N LYS A 205 -4.37 -18.60 -17.66
CA LYS A 205 -4.50 -19.49 -16.50
C LYS A 205 -4.88 -18.71 -15.23
N LEU A 206 -5.34 -19.43 -14.20
CA LEU A 206 -5.86 -18.84 -12.96
C LEU A 206 -4.78 -18.15 -12.11
N LEU A 207 -3.52 -18.59 -12.22
CA LEU A 207 -2.43 -18.04 -11.41
C LEU A 207 -2.27 -16.53 -11.62
N SER A 208 -2.27 -15.80 -10.50
CA SER A 208 -1.79 -14.43 -10.39
C SER A 208 -0.85 -14.36 -9.18
N PRO A 209 0.49 -14.23 -9.37
CA PRO A 209 1.43 -14.17 -8.26
C PRO A 209 1.06 -13.09 -7.24
N MET A 210 0.57 -11.93 -7.71
CA MET A 210 0.06 -10.86 -6.85
C MET A 210 -1.04 -11.35 -5.89
N HIS A 211 -2.02 -12.11 -6.39
CA HIS A 211 -3.11 -12.61 -5.56
C HIS A 211 -2.66 -13.69 -4.59
N ILE A 212 -1.64 -14.49 -4.91
CA ILE A 212 -1.11 -15.48 -3.96
C ILE A 212 -0.63 -14.78 -2.67
N VAL A 213 0.23 -13.77 -2.79
CA VAL A 213 0.78 -13.08 -1.62
C VAL A 213 -0.23 -12.13 -0.97
N ALA A 214 -1.09 -11.48 -1.74
CA ALA A 214 -2.15 -10.62 -1.20
C ALA A 214 -3.17 -11.43 -0.39
N ASN A 215 -3.61 -12.59 -0.93
CA ASN A 215 -4.57 -13.44 -0.24
C ASN A 215 -3.94 -14.14 0.96
N LEU A 216 -2.63 -14.44 0.94
CA LEU A 216 -1.90 -14.89 2.13
C LEU A 216 -1.92 -13.82 3.24
N LYS A 217 -1.69 -12.55 2.89
CA LYS A 217 -1.77 -11.43 3.85
C LYS A 217 -3.17 -11.29 4.43
N ASP A 218 -4.19 -11.24 3.58
CA ASP A 218 -5.58 -11.07 3.99
C ASP A 218 -6.06 -12.27 4.85
N HIS A 219 -5.64 -13.49 4.49
CA HIS A 219 -5.86 -14.69 5.29
C HIS A 219 -5.17 -14.59 6.66
N THR A 220 -3.89 -14.20 6.69
CA THR A 220 -3.12 -13.99 7.93
C THR A 220 -3.79 -12.96 8.85
N GLN A 221 -4.29 -11.85 8.31
CA GLN A 221 -5.00 -10.84 9.11
C GLN A 221 -6.34 -11.35 9.64
N LYS A 222 -7.03 -12.22 8.88
CA LYS A 222 -8.32 -12.79 9.27
C LYS A 222 -8.19 -13.84 10.37
N VAL A 223 -7.23 -14.77 10.25
CA VAL A 223 -7.07 -15.90 11.20
C VAL A 223 -6.02 -15.66 12.28
N GLY A 224 -5.08 -14.74 12.07
CA GLY A 224 -4.01 -14.42 13.04
C GLY A 224 -4.54 -14.11 14.45
N PRO A 225 -5.56 -13.24 14.62
CA PRO A 225 -6.11 -12.95 15.94
C PRO A 225 -6.72 -14.16 16.65
N SER A 226 -7.30 -15.12 15.92
CA SER A 226 -7.89 -16.33 16.51
C SER A 226 -6.82 -17.33 16.94
N ILE A 227 -5.72 -17.41 16.19
CA ILE A 227 -4.55 -18.23 16.52
C ILE A 227 -3.92 -17.79 17.84
N ILE A 228 -3.82 -16.49 18.09
CA ILE A 228 -3.24 -15.94 19.34
C ILE A 228 -4.13 -16.23 20.55
N LYS A 229 -5.45 -16.38 20.34
CA LYS A 229 -6.42 -16.68 21.40
C LYS A 229 -6.61 -18.19 21.65
N ASP A 230 -5.81 -19.04 21.00
CA ASP A 230 -5.95 -20.51 21.02
C ASP A 230 -7.35 -21.02 20.60
N ASP A 231 -8.07 -20.23 19.79
CA ASP A 231 -9.38 -20.57 19.22
C ASP A 231 -9.33 -20.46 17.70
N SER A 232 -8.38 -21.17 17.09
CA SER A 232 -8.04 -20.98 15.67
C SER A 232 -9.18 -21.36 14.75
N ILE A 233 -9.72 -20.39 14.02
CA ILE A 233 -10.72 -20.60 12.96
C ILE A 233 -10.10 -21.06 11.62
N GLU A 234 -8.78 -21.28 11.58
CA GLU A 234 -8.06 -21.58 10.34
C GLU A 234 -8.45 -22.94 9.74
N GLN A 235 -8.82 -23.91 10.58
CA GLN A 235 -9.27 -25.22 10.11
C GLN A 235 -10.57 -25.13 9.30
N ASP A 236 -11.51 -24.29 9.72
CA ASP A 236 -12.78 -24.04 9.03
C ASP A 236 -12.64 -23.09 7.83
N ASN A 237 -11.52 -22.38 7.75
CA ASN A 237 -11.24 -21.39 6.73
C ASN A 237 -9.80 -21.54 6.20
N PRO A 238 -9.46 -22.65 5.53
CA PRO A 238 -8.09 -22.89 5.08
C PRO A 238 -7.68 -21.93 3.95
N LEU A 239 -6.40 -21.56 3.88
CA LEU A 239 -5.87 -20.69 2.82
C LEU A 239 -6.21 -21.22 1.42
N VAL A 240 -6.02 -22.53 1.20
CA VAL A 240 -6.34 -23.23 -0.04
C VAL A 240 -7.41 -24.30 0.26
N PRO A 241 -8.54 -24.36 -0.46
CA PRO A 241 -8.88 -23.59 -1.66
C PRO A 241 -9.63 -22.27 -1.39
N ASN A 242 -9.88 -21.89 -0.12
CA ASN A 242 -10.85 -20.84 0.19
C ASN A 242 -10.40 -19.44 -0.29
N SER A 243 -9.21 -19.03 0.14
CA SER A 243 -8.63 -17.73 -0.24
C SER A 243 -7.83 -17.80 -1.53
N ILE A 244 -7.24 -18.97 -1.84
CA ILE A 244 -6.45 -19.21 -3.04
C ILE A 244 -6.94 -20.50 -3.70
N PRO A 245 -7.42 -20.45 -4.96
CA PRO A 245 -7.80 -21.66 -5.70
C PRO A 245 -6.61 -22.63 -5.82
N GLU A 246 -6.87 -23.92 -5.62
CA GLU A 246 -5.82 -24.94 -5.67
C GLU A 246 -5.19 -25.02 -7.07
N GLU A 247 -5.99 -24.83 -8.12
CA GLU A 247 -5.55 -24.80 -9.52
C GLU A 247 -4.50 -23.69 -9.77
N ALA A 248 -4.69 -22.52 -9.15
CA ALA A 248 -3.75 -21.40 -9.28
C ALA A 248 -2.36 -21.75 -8.72
N ILE A 249 -2.30 -22.56 -7.66
CA ILE A 249 -1.04 -23.05 -7.10
C ILE A 249 -0.31 -23.93 -8.12
N TRP A 250 -1.03 -24.81 -8.82
CA TRP A 250 -0.48 -25.76 -9.80
C TRP A 250 -0.12 -25.15 -11.15
N ASP A 251 -0.63 -23.96 -11.47
CA ASP A 251 -0.30 -23.24 -12.71
C ASP A 251 1.10 -22.61 -12.72
N CYS A 252 1.74 -22.47 -11.56
CA CYS A 252 3.09 -21.87 -11.47
C CYS A 252 4.16 -22.71 -12.18
N LEU A 253 4.88 -22.08 -13.10
CA LEU A 253 5.98 -22.69 -13.86
C LEU A 253 7.35 -22.54 -13.16
N THR A 254 7.37 -21.99 -11.94
CA THR A 254 8.59 -21.75 -11.14
C THR A 254 9.70 -20.99 -11.89
N CYS A 255 9.35 -20.17 -12.88
CA CYS A 255 10.30 -19.46 -13.75
C CYS A 255 10.95 -18.20 -13.14
N GLY A 256 10.48 -17.73 -11.97
CA GLY A 256 11.08 -16.57 -11.28
C GLY A 256 10.78 -15.18 -11.86
N ALA A 257 10.04 -15.06 -12.98
CA ALA A 257 9.73 -13.76 -13.60
C ALA A 257 9.03 -12.78 -12.65
N CYS A 258 8.08 -13.27 -11.85
CA CYS A 258 7.35 -12.46 -10.87
C CYS A 258 8.23 -11.89 -9.76
N VAL A 259 9.27 -12.63 -9.35
CA VAL A 259 10.22 -12.21 -8.32
C VAL A 259 11.19 -11.18 -8.90
N SER A 260 11.69 -11.43 -10.11
CA SER A 260 12.61 -10.53 -10.82
C SER A 260 12.05 -9.13 -11.05
N GLU A 261 10.74 -9.05 -11.33
CA GLU A 261 10.07 -7.79 -11.61
C GLU A 261 9.53 -7.10 -10.35
N CYS A 262 9.58 -7.72 -9.17
CA CYS A 262 8.98 -7.13 -7.99
C CYS A 262 9.78 -5.92 -7.49
N PRO A 263 9.21 -4.69 -7.46
CA PRO A 263 9.94 -3.50 -7.01
C PRO A 263 10.23 -3.49 -5.51
N VAL A 264 9.56 -4.35 -4.75
CA VAL A 264 9.63 -4.43 -3.27
C VAL A 264 10.15 -5.79 -2.79
N GLY A 265 10.76 -6.58 -3.68
CA GLY A 265 11.49 -7.80 -3.32
C GLY A 265 10.63 -8.97 -2.82
N VAL A 266 9.40 -9.12 -3.31
CA VAL A 266 8.51 -10.23 -2.93
C VAL A 266 8.88 -11.54 -3.62
N GLU A 267 8.99 -12.62 -2.86
CA GLU A 267 9.50 -13.93 -3.27
C GLU A 267 8.37 -14.95 -3.49
N HIS A 268 7.43 -14.59 -4.38
CA HIS A 268 6.21 -15.35 -4.68
C HIS A 268 6.40 -16.87 -4.89
N VAL A 269 7.50 -17.26 -5.54
CA VAL A 269 7.75 -18.66 -5.94
C VAL A 269 7.90 -19.56 -4.71
N GLN A 270 8.61 -19.10 -3.67
CA GLN A 270 8.86 -19.90 -2.48
C GLN A 270 7.54 -20.23 -1.76
N THR A 271 6.67 -19.23 -1.57
CA THR A 271 5.32 -19.41 -1.02
C THR A 271 4.51 -20.44 -1.80
N ILE A 272 4.49 -20.36 -3.13
CA ILE A 272 3.73 -21.30 -3.97
C ILE A 272 4.30 -22.73 -3.84
N VAL A 273 5.62 -22.87 -3.85
CA VAL A 273 6.27 -24.20 -3.78
C VAL A 273 6.09 -24.84 -2.41
N ASP A 274 6.12 -24.07 -1.33
CA ASP A 274 5.86 -24.61 0.00
C ASP A 274 4.40 -25.08 0.15
N VAL A 275 3.44 -24.36 -0.45
CA VAL A 275 2.05 -24.83 -0.54
C VAL A 275 1.93 -26.12 -1.36
N ARG A 276 2.58 -26.20 -2.53
CA ARG A 276 2.61 -27.44 -3.33
C ARG A 276 3.19 -28.61 -2.54
N ARG A 277 4.28 -28.37 -1.81
CA ARG A 277 4.94 -29.40 -1.00
C ARG A 277 3.96 -29.96 0.04
N HIS A 278 3.22 -29.10 0.72
CA HIS A 278 2.21 -29.54 1.67
C HIS A 278 1.06 -30.31 1.02
N LEU A 279 0.53 -29.82 -0.10
CA LEU A 279 -0.53 -30.53 -0.83
C LEU A 279 -0.13 -31.95 -1.20
N VAL A 280 1.11 -32.14 -1.67
CA VAL A 280 1.62 -33.47 -2.07
C VAL A 280 1.96 -34.33 -0.86
N MET A 281 2.76 -33.83 0.07
CA MET A 281 3.38 -34.65 1.11
C MET A 281 2.44 -34.93 2.29
N GLU A 282 1.55 -34.00 2.63
CA GLU A 282 0.64 -34.13 3.78
C GLU A 282 -0.79 -34.50 3.36
N LYS A 283 -1.26 -33.96 2.23
CA LYS A 283 -2.65 -34.15 1.78
C LYS A 283 -2.82 -35.16 0.65
N ALA A 284 -1.73 -35.67 0.07
CA ALA A 284 -1.74 -36.52 -1.12
C ALA A 284 -2.58 -35.95 -2.29
N ARG A 285 -2.63 -34.62 -2.39
CA ARG A 285 -3.32 -33.86 -3.44
C ARG A 285 -2.31 -33.37 -4.46
N TYR A 286 -2.55 -33.72 -5.71
CA TYR A 286 -1.84 -33.21 -6.87
C TYR A 286 -2.85 -32.96 -7.98
N LEU A 287 -2.49 -32.09 -8.93
CA LEU A 287 -3.38 -31.78 -10.05
C LEU A 287 -3.64 -33.06 -10.86
N LYS A 288 -4.92 -33.46 -10.97
CA LYS A 288 -5.31 -34.59 -11.80
C LYS A 288 -5.28 -34.19 -13.29
N PRO A 289 -4.81 -35.08 -14.20
CA PRO A 289 -4.65 -34.75 -15.62
C PRO A 289 -5.95 -34.33 -16.34
N ASP A 290 -7.10 -34.77 -15.85
CA ASP A 290 -8.44 -34.55 -16.42
C ASP A 290 -9.04 -33.17 -16.15
N LYS A 291 -8.37 -32.33 -15.34
CA LYS A 291 -8.80 -30.96 -14.99
C LYS A 291 -7.93 -29.87 -15.62
N GLN A 292 -7.08 -30.20 -16.60
CA GLN A 292 -6.42 -29.18 -17.41
C GLN A 292 -7.41 -28.59 -18.41
N PRO A 293 -7.60 -27.25 -18.45
CA PRO A 293 -8.45 -26.60 -19.45
C PRO A 293 -7.91 -26.75 -20.88
#